data_AF-A0A349JYQ7-F1
#
_entry.id   AF-A0A349JYQ7-F1
#
_cell.length_a   1.000
_cell.length_b   1.000
_cell.length_c   1.000
_cell.angle_alpha   90.00
_cell.angle_beta   90.00
_cell.angle_gamma   90.00
#
_symmetry.space_group_name_H-M   'P 1'
#
loop_
_entity.id
_entity.type
_entity.pdbx_description
1 polymer ?
#
loop_
_entity_poly.entity_id
_entity_poly.type
_entity_poly.pdbx_seq_one_letter_code
_entity_poly.pdbx_strand_id
1 'polypeptide(L)'
;MTPPSIFNDVLGPVMRGPSSSHSAAALRIGRLARDLMGGDLREVVVEYDPDGSLVTTHEPQGSDLGLFGGLMGWETDDERLPGFREEIEKAGIKVEIRYVSYGAEHPNTYKLTLRNRDEERTMQAISTGGGMIVVQEIEGAGVGIEGDYYETLVFLSDDGAADGLVGWLSSSFSFEEVQTRPEGKEMLIEIRSRSALDEELLAELRGNPAVSVVRVLHPVLPVLSRRDLSVPWLRCAEMESYRECRGGELGLGDLGAIYEGERGGIPVEEVRERMGRLVETMECS
;
A
#
# COMPACT_ATOMS: atom_id res chain seq x y z
N MET A 1 10.57 8.73 11.49
CA MET A 1 9.93 7.49 11.96
C MET A 1 8.46 7.82 12.15
N THR A 2 7.61 7.20 11.35
CA THR A 2 6.16 7.40 11.40
C THR A 2 5.64 6.87 12.74
N PRO A 3 4.84 7.64 13.50
CA PRO A 3 4.24 7.16 14.74
C PRO A 3 3.39 5.89 14.51
N PRO A 4 3.43 4.91 15.43
CA PRO A 4 2.71 3.65 15.25
C PRO A 4 1.18 3.87 15.24
N SER A 5 0.44 3.03 14.53
CA SER A 5 -1.03 2.95 14.55
C SER A 5 -1.44 1.61 15.16
N ILE A 6 -2.48 1.61 15.99
CA ILE A 6 -3.04 0.36 16.50
C ILE A 6 -3.61 -0.50 15.38
N PHE A 7 -4.19 0.12 14.35
CA PHE A 7 -4.82 -0.58 13.22
C PHE A 7 -3.81 -1.05 12.17
N ASN A 8 -2.76 -0.28 11.91
CA ASN A 8 -1.77 -0.67 10.90
C ASN A 8 -0.70 -1.62 11.47
N ASP A 9 -0.18 -1.32 12.67
CA ASP A 9 1.06 -1.93 13.19
C ASP A 9 0.84 -2.98 14.28
N VAL A 10 -0.26 -2.88 15.05
CA VAL A 10 -0.45 -3.70 16.27
C VAL A 10 -1.45 -4.82 16.06
N LEU A 11 -2.67 -4.49 15.62
CA LEU A 11 -3.74 -5.47 15.53
C LEU A 11 -3.55 -6.47 14.39
N GLY A 12 -2.65 -6.16 13.45
CA GLY A 12 -2.42 -6.94 12.26
C GLY A 12 -3.69 -7.06 11.41
N PRO A 13 -3.56 -7.35 10.12
CA PRO A 13 -4.72 -7.70 9.31
C PRO A 13 -5.30 -9.03 9.80
N VAL A 14 -6.61 -9.06 10.08
CA VAL A 14 -7.35 -10.32 10.23
C VAL A 14 -7.37 -10.97 8.86
N MET A 15 -6.68 -12.11 8.74
CA MET A 15 -6.50 -12.79 7.46
C MET A 15 -6.72 -14.29 7.59
N ARG A 16 -7.42 -14.88 6.61
CA ARG A 16 -7.59 -16.33 6.51
C ARG A 16 -6.30 -16.94 5.94
N GLY A 17 -5.44 -17.54 6.78
CA GLY A 17 -4.20 -18.18 6.34
C GLY A 17 -3.23 -18.62 7.45
N PRO A 18 -2.14 -19.34 7.11
CA PRO A 18 -1.21 -19.94 8.08
C PRO A 18 -0.29 -18.92 8.77
N SER A 19 0.00 -17.78 8.11
CA SER A 19 0.69 -16.63 8.69
C SER A 19 0.01 -15.34 8.20
N SER A 20 -0.71 -14.66 9.10
CA SER A 20 -1.45 -13.44 8.78
C SER A 20 -0.53 -12.32 8.26
N SER A 21 0.67 -12.17 8.83
CA SER A 21 1.60 -11.10 8.44
C SER A 21 2.22 -11.28 7.05
N HIS A 22 2.69 -12.48 6.70
CA HIS A 22 3.29 -12.71 5.37
C HIS A 22 2.24 -12.66 4.27
N SER A 23 1.12 -13.34 4.51
CA SER A 23 0.01 -13.39 3.57
C SER A 23 -0.56 -11.99 3.34
N ALA A 24 -0.73 -11.18 4.38
CA ALA A 24 -1.32 -9.86 4.19
C ALA A 24 -0.37 -8.86 3.54
N ALA A 25 0.92 -8.90 3.87
CA ALA A 25 1.90 -8.10 3.15
C ALA A 25 1.90 -8.44 1.65
N ALA A 26 1.90 -9.73 1.31
CA ALA A 26 1.85 -10.19 -0.07
C ALA A 26 0.55 -9.75 -0.77
N LEU A 27 -0.59 -9.80 -0.07
CA LEU A 27 -1.89 -9.32 -0.58
C LEU A 27 -1.87 -7.81 -0.87
N ARG A 28 -1.34 -7.01 0.06
CA ARG A 28 -1.20 -5.56 -0.12
C ARG A 28 -0.32 -5.24 -1.33
N ILE A 29 0.81 -5.94 -1.50
CA ILE A 29 1.65 -5.81 -2.70
C ILE A 29 0.87 -6.19 -3.96
N GLY A 30 0.13 -7.31 -3.94
CA GLY A 30 -0.69 -7.75 -5.07
C GLY A 30 -1.76 -6.73 -5.47
N ARG A 31 -2.42 -6.09 -4.49
CA ARG A 31 -3.41 -5.03 -4.75
C ARG A 31 -2.78 -3.81 -5.42
N LEU A 32 -1.64 -3.34 -4.90
CA LEU A 32 -0.91 -2.23 -5.52
C LEU A 32 -0.41 -2.58 -6.93
N ALA A 33 0.06 -3.81 -7.14
CA ALA A 33 0.46 -4.30 -8.45
C ALA A 33 -0.72 -4.35 -9.44
N ARG A 34 -1.90 -4.79 -9.00
CA ARG A 34 -3.12 -4.76 -9.82
C ARG A 34 -3.52 -3.35 -10.20
N ASP A 35 -3.46 -2.42 -9.25
CA ASP A 35 -3.78 -1.00 -9.48
C ASP A 35 -2.78 -0.32 -10.41
N LEU A 36 -1.50 -0.70 -10.36
CA LEU A 36 -0.47 -0.26 -11.31
C LEU A 36 -0.78 -0.66 -12.76
N MET A 37 -1.59 -1.71 -12.97
CA MET A 37 -2.08 -2.10 -14.30
C MET A 37 -3.48 -1.58 -14.61
N GLY A 38 -4.02 -0.66 -13.79
CA GLY A 38 -5.36 -0.12 -13.94
C GLY A 38 -6.48 -1.15 -13.74
N GLY A 39 -6.18 -2.26 -13.04
CA GLY A 39 -7.13 -3.34 -12.78
C GLY A 39 -7.25 -4.41 -13.87
N ASP A 40 -6.68 -4.18 -15.07
CA ASP A 40 -6.55 -5.20 -16.13
C ASP A 40 -5.17 -5.84 -16.06
N LEU A 41 -5.13 -7.10 -15.63
CA LEU A 41 -3.92 -7.88 -15.46
C LEU A 41 -4.14 -9.27 -16.06
N ARG A 42 -3.17 -9.76 -16.84
CA ARG A 42 -3.26 -11.05 -17.54
C ARG A 42 -2.13 -11.99 -17.23
N GLU A 43 -0.92 -11.46 -17.07
CA GLU A 43 0.25 -12.27 -16.75
C GLU A 43 1.10 -11.57 -15.69
N VAL A 44 1.62 -12.34 -14.75
CA VAL A 44 2.55 -11.89 -13.71
C VAL A 44 3.72 -12.84 -13.66
N VAL A 45 4.92 -12.31 -13.78
CA VAL A 45 6.15 -13.00 -13.39
C VAL A 45 6.56 -12.50 -12.01
N VAL A 46 6.66 -13.41 -11.06
CA VAL A 46 7.12 -13.16 -9.70
C VAL A 46 8.53 -13.71 -9.58
N GLU A 47 9.49 -12.85 -9.29
CA GLU A 47 10.88 -13.22 -9.08
C GLU A 47 11.22 -13.10 -7.59
N TYR A 48 11.74 -14.20 -7.03
CA TYR A 48 12.31 -14.24 -5.69
C TYR A 48 13.81 -14.49 -5.76
N ASP A 49 14.58 -13.75 -4.96
CA ASP A 49 16.02 -13.96 -4.86
C ASP A 49 16.32 -15.26 -4.08
N PRO A 50 17.13 -16.19 -4.62
CA PRO A 50 17.60 -17.38 -3.92
C PRO A 50 18.31 -17.12 -2.59
N ASP A 51 18.96 -15.96 -2.44
CA ASP A 51 19.61 -15.55 -1.18
C ASP A 51 18.62 -14.88 -0.20
N GLY A 52 17.37 -14.68 -0.61
CA GLY A 52 16.26 -14.20 0.22
C GLY A 52 15.53 -15.32 0.98
N SER A 53 14.52 -14.94 1.76
CA SER A 53 13.69 -15.91 2.50
C SER A 53 12.61 -16.54 1.61
N LEU A 54 12.09 -15.77 0.65
CA LEU A 54 10.84 -16.08 -0.05
C LEU A 54 10.88 -17.36 -0.86
N VAL A 55 12.03 -17.75 -1.42
CA VAL A 55 12.18 -19.03 -2.15
C VAL A 55 11.81 -20.24 -1.31
N THR A 56 11.98 -20.17 0.02
CA THR A 56 11.64 -21.26 0.94
C THR A 56 10.33 -21.05 1.70
N THR A 57 9.81 -19.82 1.71
CA THR A 57 8.70 -19.43 2.60
C THR A 57 7.42 -19.05 1.86
N HIS A 58 7.46 -18.73 0.57
CA HIS A 58 6.32 -18.15 -0.15
C HIS A 58 5.06 -19.03 -0.11
N GLU A 59 5.21 -20.34 -0.32
CA GLU A 59 4.13 -21.31 -0.16
C GLU A 59 3.75 -21.60 1.30
N PRO A 60 4.66 -22.10 2.16
CA PRO A 60 4.28 -22.56 3.51
C PRO A 60 3.83 -21.43 4.43
N GLN A 61 4.21 -20.17 4.17
CA GLN A 61 3.80 -19.01 4.96
C GLN A 61 2.66 -18.21 4.31
N GLY A 62 2.14 -18.64 3.17
CA GLY A 62 0.96 -18.05 2.53
C GLY A 62 1.21 -16.77 1.75
N SER A 63 2.46 -16.46 1.37
CA SER A 63 2.74 -15.34 0.45
C SER A 63 2.05 -15.54 -0.90
N ASP A 64 2.02 -16.76 -1.44
CA ASP A 64 1.28 -17.08 -2.67
C ASP A 64 -0.22 -16.77 -2.52
N LEU A 65 -0.81 -17.23 -1.41
CA LEU A 65 -2.23 -17.01 -1.10
C LEU A 65 -2.54 -15.51 -1.06
N GLY A 66 -1.70 -14.75 -0.37
CA GLY A 66 -1.85 -13.30 -0.27
C GLY A 66 -1.68 -12.62 -1.62
N LEU A 67 -0.53 -12.82 -2.27
CA LEU A 67 -0.18 -12.18 -3.52
C LEU A 67 -1.26 -12.42 -4.58
N PHE A 68 -1.71 -13.66 -4.74
CA PHE A 68 -2.68 -14.01 -5.78
C PHE A 68 -4.05 -13.41 -5.46
N GLY A 69 -4.47 -13.42 -4.19
CA GLY A 69 -5.66 -12.70 -3.73
C GLY A 69 -5.59 -11.20 -4.06
N GLY A 70 -4.47 -10.56 -3.78
CA GLY A 70 -4.24 -9.16 -4.09
C GLY A 70 -4.26 -8.86 -5.59
N LEU A 71 -3.64 -9.71 -6.41
CA LEU A 71 -3.66 -9.61 -7.88
C LEU A 71 -5.08 -9.77 -8.47
N MET A 72 -5.98 -10.45 -7.76
CA MET A 72 -7.40 -10.54 -8.08
C MET A 72 -8.24 -9.39 -7.49
N GLY A 73 -7.63 -8.50 -6.70
CA GLY A 73 -8.28 -7.36 -6.07
C GLY A 73 -9.09 -7.71 -4.82
N TRP A 74 -8.73 -8.78 -4.12
CA TRP A 74 -9.42 -9.22 -2.91
C TRP A 74 -8.86 -8.56 -1.65
N GLU A 75 -9.67 -8.56 -0.59
CA GLU A 75 -9.27 -8.15 0.76
C GLU A 75 -8.81 -9.35 1.60
N THR A 76 -8.21 -9.09 2.77
CA THR A 76 -7.61 -10.13 3.62
C THR A 76 -8.61 -11.13 4.22
N ASP A 77 -9.89 -10.78 4.24
CA ASP A 77 -11.00 -11.59 4.75
C ASP A 77 -11.83 -12.26 3.65
N ASP A 78 -11.46 -12.13 2.37
CA ASP A 78 -12.21 -12.68 1.25
C ASP A 78 -12.34 -14.22 1.36
N GLU A 79 -13.57 -14.71 1.24
CA GLU A 79 -13.88 -16.12 1.46
C GLU A 79 -13.26 -17.06 0.40
N ARG A 80 -12.85 -16.51 -0.74
CA ARG A 80 -12.24 -17.26 -1.85
C ARG A 80 -10.75 -17.49 -1.66
N LEU A 81 -10.10 -16.83 -0.69
CA LEU A 81 -8.65 -16.97 -0.42
C LEU A 81 -8.17 -18.43 -0.30
N PRO A 82 -8.88 -19.38 0.35
CA PRO A 82 -8.44 -20.77 0.40
C PRO A 82 -8.33 -21.44 -0.98
N GLY A 83 -9.11 -20.99 -1.96
CA GLY A 83 -9.13 -21.50 -3.34
C GLY A 83 -8.30 -20.68 -4.33
N PHE A 84 -7.42 -19.79 -3.84
CA PHE A 84 -6.76 -18.76 -4.65
C PHE A 84 -6.11 -19.26 -5.96
N ARG A 85 -5.53 -20.47 -5.98
CA ARG A 85 -4.90 -21.06 -7.18
C ARG A 85 -5.91 -21.36 -8.29
N GLU A 86 -7.05 -21.95 -7.93
CA GLU A 86 -8.10 -22.25 -8.91
C GLU A 86 -8.79 -20.97 -9.37
N GLU A 87 -8.98 -20.02 -8.45
CA GLU A 87 -9.66 -18.77 -8.75
C GLU A 87 -8.82 -17.85 -9.67
N ILE A 88 -7.50 -17.79 -9.48
CA ILE A 88 -6.63 -16.99 -10.36
C ILE A 88 -6.57 -17.57 -11.79
N GLU A 89 -6.60 -18.90 -11.90
CA GLU A 89 -6.73 -19.58 -13.20
C GLU A 89 -8.07 -19.30 -13.86
N LYS A 90 -9.19 -19.34 -13.10
CA LYS A 90 -10.53 -18.98 -13.61
C LYS A 90 -10.61 -17.51 -14.04
N ALA A 91 -9.91 -16.62 -13.34
CA ALA A 91 -9.78 -15.22 -13.72
C ALA A 91 -8.94 -15.01 -14.99
N GLY A 92 -8.24 -16.04 -15.48
CA GLY A 92 -7.41 -15.98 -16.67
C GLY A 92 -6.07 -15.27 -16.45
N ILE A 93 -5.65 -15.08 -15.20
CA ILE A 93 -4.38 -14.46 -14.83
C ILE A 93 -3.33 -15.55 -14.73
N LYS A 94 -2.35 -15.55 -15.63
CA LYS A 94 -1.23 -16.49 -15.57
C LYS A 94 -0.18 -15.97 -14.59
N VAL A 95 0.22 -16.81 -13.64
CA VAL A 95 1.32 -16.48 -12.72
C VAL A 95 2.48 -17.44 -12.95
N GLU A 96 3.66 -16.88 -13.14
CA GLU A 96 4.91 -17.62 -13.22
C GLU A 96 5.81 -17.20 -12.05
N ILE A 97 6.23 -18.14 -11.22
CA ILE A 97 7.19 -17.91 -10.14
C ILE A 97 8.57 -18.35 -10.62
N ARG A 98 9.57 -17.47 -10.46
CA ARG A 98 10.97 -17.71 -10.83
C ARG A 98 11.89 -17.43 -9.65
N TYR A 99 12.97 -18.20 -9.57
CA TYR A 99 14.05 -17.96 -8.61
C TYR A 99 15.25 -17.40 -9.37
N VAL A 100 15.53 -16.12 -9.17
CA VAL A 100 16.53 -15.37 -9.94
C VAL A 100 17.40 -14.61 -8.97
N SER A 101 18.73 -14.79 -9.03
CA SER A 101 19.65 -13.98 -8.22
C SER A 101 19.74 -12.59 -8.84
N TYR A 102 19.28 -11.59 -8.10
CA TYR A 102 19.33 -10.18 -8.49
C TYR A 102 19.91 -9.28 -7.39
N GLY A 103 20.41 -9.87 -6.30
CA GLY A 103 21.08 -9.15 -5.22
C GLY A 103 20.10 -8.40 -4.33
N ALA A 104 18.96 -9.02 -3.99
CA ALA A 104 17.98 -8.41 -3.08
C ALA A 104 18.64 -7.99 -1.76
N GLU A 105 18.51 -6.71 -1.40
CA GLU A 105 19.03 -6.20 -0.12
C GLU A 105 18.21 -6.66 1.09
N HIS A 106 16.92 -6.95 0.87
CA HIS A 106 16.00 -7.41 1.90
C HIS A 106 15.53 -8.85 1.61
N PRO A 107 15.49 -9.75 2.60
CA PRO A 107 15.14 -11.16 2.38
C PRO A 107 13.71 -11.38 1.88
N ASN A 108 12.80 -10.44 2.18
CA ASN A 108 11.39 -10.52 1.78
C ASN A 108 11.08 -9.57 0.59
N THR A 109 11.93 -9.57 -0.44
CA THR A 109 11.75 -8.74 -1.64
C THR A 109 10.96 -9.47 -2.70
N TYR A 110 9.91 -8.82 -3.21
CA TYR A 110 9.10 -9.24 -4.33
C TYR A 110 9.49 -8.40 -5.54
N LYS A 111 9.90 -9.04 -6.62
CA LYS A 111 10.07 -8.37 -7.91
C LYS A 111 9.02 -8.90 -8.88
N LEU A 112 8.19 -8.01 -9.40
CA LEU A 112 7.03 -8.32 -10.21
C LEU A 112 7.23 -7.75 -11.61
N THR A 113 6.96 -8.55 -12.63
CA THR A 113 6.70 -8.07 -14.00
C THR A 113 5.24 -8.36 -14.33
N LEU A 114 4.49 -7.31 -14.62
CA LEU A 114 3.04 -7.30 -14.78
C LEU A 114 2.71 -6.99 -16.24
N ARG A 115 1.78 -7.74 -16.82
CA ARG A 115 1.41 -7.58 -18.23
C ARG A 115 -0.10 -7.64 -18.43
N ASN A 116 -0.58 -6.81 -19.34
CA ASN A 116 -1.90 -6.95 -19.93
C ASN A 116 -1.79 -6.94 -21.46
N ARG A 117 -2.88 -6.62 -22.18
CA ARG A 117 -2.84 -6.58 -23.65
C ARG A 117 -2.02 -5.41 -24.20
N ASP A 118 -2.00 -4.32 -23.46
CA ASP A 118 -1.60 -3.01 -23.97
C ASP A 118 -0.23 -2.57 -23.42
N GLU A 119 0.18 -3.04 -22.24
CA GLU A 119 1.46 -2.66 -21.62
C GLU A 119 2.09 -3.74 -20.72
N GLU A 120 3.36 -3.49 -20.35
CA GLU A 120 4.13 -4.19 -19.34
C GLU A 120 4.64 -3.18 -18.31
N ARG A 121 4.61 -3.53 -17.01
CA ARG A 121 5.18 -2.74 -15.92
C ARG A 121 5.95 -3.63 -14.94
N THR A 122 6.89 -3.05 -14.23
CA THR A 122 7.75 -3.68 -13.24
C THR A 122 7.57 -2.97 -11.90
N MET A 123 7.54 -3.76 -10.83
CA MET A 123 7.41 -3.28 -9.45
C MET A 123 8.35 -4.08 -8.55
N GLN A 124 9.08 -3.40 -7.67
CA GLN A 124 9.81 -4.03 -6.58
C GLN A 124 9.27 -3.56 -5.25
N ALA A 125 8.92 -4.51 -4.38
CA ALA A 125 8.38 -4.23 -3.06
C ALA A 125 9.01 -5.14 -2.00
N ILE A 126 9.05 -4.66 -0.76
CA ILE A 126 9.51 -5.43 0.40
C ILE A 126 8.36 -5.64 1.38
N SER A 127 8.30 -6.82 1.99
CA SER A 127 7.52 -7.03 3.21
C SER A 127 8.41 -6.79 4.43
N THR A 128 8.12 -5.75 5.20
CA THR A 128 8.93 -5.32 6.37
C THR A 128 8.55 -6.05 7.65
N GLY A 129 7.53 -6.92 7.62
CA GLY A 129 7.00 -7.64 8.77
C GLY A 129 5.68 -7.03 9.29
N GLY A 130 4.92 -7.79 10.09
CA GLY A 130 3.63 -7.33 10.63
C GLY A 130 2.52 -7.08 9.59
N GLY A 131 2.70 -7.52 8.34
CA GLY A 131 1.81 -7.18 7.23
C GLY A 131 2.19 -5.88 6.50
N MET A 132 3.21 -5.16 6.99
CA MET A 132 3.65 -3.89 6.41
C MET A 132 4.51 -4.12 5.17
N ILE A 133 4.43 -3.16 4.25
CA ILE A 133 5.07 -3.22 2.93
C ILE A 133 5.71 -1.89 2.59
N VAL A 134 6.67 -1.91 1.69
CA VAL A 134 7.15 -0.71 1.00
C VAL A 134 7.37 -1.08 -0.47
N VAL A 135 6.68 -0.43 -1.40
CA VAL A 135 7.05 -0.45 -2.82
C VAL A 135 8.24 0.48 -2.97
N GLN A 136 9.40 -0.09 -3.28
CA GLN A 136 10.64 0.65 -3.39
C GLN A 136 10.81 1.23 -4.79
N GLU A 137 10.39 0.47 -5.81
CA GLU A 137 10.65 0.80 -7.21
C GLU A 137 9.45 0.47 -8.10
N ILE A 138 9.18 1.34 -9.08
CA ILE A 138 8.25 1.12 -10.20
C ILE A 138 8.95 1.57 -11.48
N GLU A 139 9.04 0.71 -12.49
CA GLU A 139 9.75 1.01 -13.76
C GLU A 139 11.21 1.51 -13.58
N GLY A 140 11.91 1.07 -12.53
CA GLY A 140 13.25 1.58 -12.21
C GLY A 140 13.27 2.87 -11.40
N ALA A 141 12.11 3.47 -11.14
CA ALA A 141 11.96 4.72 -10.40
C ALA A 141 11.71 4.46 -8.91
N GLY A 142 12.52 5.09 -8.04
CA GLY A 142 12.35 5.00 -6.60
C GLY A 142 11.14 5.79 -6.08
N VAL A 143 10.16 5.13 -5.46
CA VAL A 143 8.88 5.75 -5.01
C VAL A 143 8.67 5.73 -3.49
N GLY A 144 8.99 4.62 -2.81
CA GLY A 144 8.85 4.51 -1.35
C GLY A 144 7.40 4.57 -0.86
N ILE A 145 6.50 3.79 -1.49
CA ILE A 145 5.07 3.74 -1.17
C ILE A 145 4.80 2.72 -0.07
N GLU A 146 4.27 3.14 1.08
CA GLU A 146 3.96 2.26 2.22
C GLU A 146 2.52 1.73 2.22
N GLY A 147 1.67 2.24 1.31
CA GLY A 147 0.28 1.83 1.15
C GLY A 147 -0.72 2.57 2.04
N ASP A 148 -0.32 3.69 2.64
CA ASP A 148 -1.12 4.56 3.51
C ASP A 148 -1.56 5.89 2.85
N TYR A 149 -1.41 6.01 1.54
CA TYR A 149 -1.92 7.12 0.73
C TYR A 149 -2.67 6.61 -0.50
N TYR A 150 -3.47 7.48 -1.09
CA TYR A 150 -3.78 7.40 -2.51
C TYR A 150 -2.58 7.93 -3.29
N GLU A 151 -2.03 7.06 -4.14
CA GLU A 151 -0.86 7.36 -4.96
C GLU A 151 -1.33 7.49 -6.42
N THR A 152 -1.13 8.65 -7.03
CA THR A 152 -1.34 8.84 -8.47
C THR A 152 0.01 8.96 -9.16
N LEU A 153 0.30 8.00 -10.04
CA LEU A 153 1.51 7.94 -10.85
C LEU A 153 1.18 8.45 -12.25
N VAL A 154 1.82 9.54 -12.64
CA VAL A 154 1.67 10.15 -13.96
C VAL A 154 2.96 9.91 -14.73
N PHE A 155 2.93 8.95 -15.65
CA PHE A 155 4.06 8.63 -16.50
C PHE A 155 4.09 9.59 -17.68
N LEU A 156 5.28 10.09 -18.01
CA LEU A 156 5.45 11.11 -19.04
C LEU A 156 5.90 10.48 -20.36
N SER A 157 5.37 11.01 -21.47
CA SER A 157 5.89 10.80 -22.82
C SER A 157 6.86 11.90 -23.25
N ASP A 158 6.87 13.04 -22.54
CA ASP A 158 7.80 14.15 -22.72
C ASP A 158 8.32 14.62 -21.35
N ASP A 159 9.51 14.17 -20.99
CA ASP A 159 10.21 14.51 -19.75
C ASP A 159 10.38 16.03 -19.57
N GLY A 160 10.46 16.80 -20.66
CA GLY A 160 10.59 18.26 -20.62
C GLY A 160 9.38 18.98 -20.01
N ALA A 161 8.23 18.30 -19.92
CA ALA A 161 7.02 18.84 -19.32
C ALA A 161 6.96 18.68 -17.80
N ALA A 162 7.85 17.90 -17.19
CA ALA A 162 7.76 17.51 -15.77
C ALA A 162 7.70 18.71 -14.82
N ASP A 163 8.64 19.66 -14.96
CA ASP A 163 8.70 20.85 -14.09
C ASP A 163 7.44 21.71 -14.20
N GLY A 164 6.89 21.83 -15.42
CA GLY A 164 5.67 22.58 -15.68
C GLY A 164 4.45 21.92 -15.03
N LEU A 165 4.32 20.60 -15.19
CA LEU A 165 3.25 19.82 -14.59
C LEU A 165 3.31 19.82 -13.06
N VAL A 166 4.48 19.58 -12.47
CA VAL A 166 4.67 19.64 -11.01
C VAL A 166 4.37 21.03 -10.47
N GLY A 167 4.82 22.08 -11.16
CA GLY A 167 4.52 23.46 -10.78
C GLY A 167 3.02 23.78 -10.81
N TRP A 168 2.32 23.33 -11.85
CA TRP A 168 0.87 23.46 -11.94
C TRP A 168 0.13 22.67 -10.84
N LEU A 169 0.48 21.40 -10.65
CA LEU A 169 -0.13 20.54 -9.63
C LEU A 169 0.06 21.11 -8.22
N SER A 170 1.27 21.56 -7.90
CA SER A 170 1.62 22.08 -6.58
C SER A 170 1.02 23.46 -6.28
N SER A 171 0.69 24.25 -7.32
CA SER A 171 0.10 25.58 -7.15
C SER A 171 -1.43 25.58 -7.22
N SER A 172 -2.01 24.61 -7.92
CA SER A 172 -3.46 24.56 -8.16
C SER A 172 -4.19 23.64 -7.17
N PHE A 173 -3.48 22.69 -6.57
CA PHE A 173 -4.07 21.67 -5.70
C PHE A 173 -3.32 21.54 -4.37
N SER A 174 -4.01 21.02 -3.35
CA SER A 174 -3.45 20.76 -2.03
C SER A 174 -3.24 19.26 -1.84
N PHE A 175 -2.12 18.76 -2.34
CA PHE A 175 -1.68 17.38 -2.16
C PHE A 175 -0.72 17.23 -0.98
N GLU A 176 -0.56 16.01 -0.48
CA GLU A 176 0.39 15.64 0.57
C GLU A 176 1.82 15.58 0.05
N GLU A 177 2.02 15.26 -1.22
CA GLU A 177 3.30 15.34 -1.91
C GLU A 177 3.08 15.37 -3.43
N VAL A 178 3.94 16.08 -4.16
CA VAL A 178 4.03 16.02 -5.62
C VAL A 178 5.51 16.00 -5.97
N GLN A 179 6.00 14.89 -6.51
CA GLN A 179 7.43 14.71 -6.75
C GLN A 179 7.70 14.05 -8.10
N THR A 180 8.64 14.60 -8.85
CA THR A 180 9.20 13.94 -10.03
C THR A 180 10.14 12.83 -9.62
N ARG A 181 10.00 11.66 -10.23
CA ARG A 181 10.92 10.53 -10.14
C ARG A 181 11.63 10.37 -11.50
N PRO A 182 12.84 10.94 -11.65
CA PRO A 182 13.55 10.95 -12.93
C PRO A 182 14.38 9.68 -13.18
N GLU A 183 14.61 8.89 -12.12
CA GLU A 183 15.32 7.62 -12.20
C GLU A 183 14.36 6.57 -12.79
N GLY A 184 14.85 5.69 -13.67
CA GLY A 184 14.05 4.62 -14.26
C GLY A 184 14.04 4.61 -15.79
N LYS A 185 13.17 3.78 -16.37
CA LYS A 185 12.97 3.66 -17.83
C LYS A 185 12.13 4.80 -18.41
N GLU A 186 11.17 5.28 -17.63
CA GLU A 186 10.25 6.36 -17.98
C GLU A 186 10.19 7.33 -16.79
N MET A 187 10.18 8.64 -17.07
CA MET A 187 9.97 9.63 -16.02
C MET A 187 8.53 9.58 -15.54
N LEU A 188 8.33 9.63 -14.23
CA LEU A 188 7.00 9.72 -13.63
C LEU A 188 6.92 10.85 -12.61
N ILE A 189 5.71 11.36 -12.41
CA ILE A 189 5.35 12.24 -11.30
C ILE A 189 4.49 11.41 -10.35
N GLU A 190 4.90 11.36 -9.09
CA GLU A 190 4.16 10.75 -7.98
C GLU A 190 3.39 11.82 -7.23
N ILE A 191 2.09 11.61 -7.05
CA ILE A 191 1.19 12.49 -6.30
C ILE A 191 0.61 11.70 -5.13
N ARG A 192 0.87 12.18 -3.90
CA ARG A 192 0.30 11.63 -2.67
C ARG A 192 -0.88 12.43 -2.20
N SER A 193 -1.96 11.74 -1.85
CA SER A 193 -3.18 12.36 -1.36
C SER A 193 -3.91 11.47 -0.35
N ARG A 194 -4.76 12.10 0.49
CA ARG A 194 -5.58 11.38 1.49
C ARG A 194 -6.95 10.97 0.96
N SER A 195 -7.29 11.39 -0.25
CA SER A 195 -8.51 11.08 -0.97
C SER A 195 -8.18 10.86 -2.42
N ALA A 196 -8.94 10.01 -3.11
CA ALA A 196 -8.82 9.87 -4.55
C ALA A 196 -8.92 11.25 -5.24
N LEU A 197 -8.08 11.47 -6.25
CA LEU A 197 -8.21 12.62 -7.15
C LEU A 197 -9.55 12.51 -7.87
N ASP A 198 -10.20 13.64 -8.11
CA ASP A 198 -11.45 13.65 -8.86
C ASP A 198 -11.23 13.27 -10.33
N GLU A 199 -12.29 12.79 -10.97
CA GLU A 199 -12.22 12.34 -12.37
C GLU A 199 -11.99 13.49 -13.35
N GLU A 200 -12.28 14.75 -12.98
CA GLU A 200 -12.01 15.91 -13.83
C GLU A 200 -10.50 16.11 -13.97
N LEU A 201 -9.78 16.12 -12.85
CA LEU A 201 -8.33 16.21 -12.82
C LEU A 201 -7.67 14.98 -13.46
N LEU A 202 -8.17 13.77 -13.18
CA LEU A 202 -7.63 12.56 -13.82
C LEU A 202 -7.83 12.59 -15.34
N ALA A 203 -8.97 13.10 -15.82
CA ALA A 203 -9.20 13.29 -17.25
C ALA A 203 -8.30 14.37 -17.85
N GLU A 204 -8.05 15.47 -17.15
CA GLU A 204 -7.12 16.51 -17.56
C GLU A 204 -5.69 15.99 -17.69
N LEU A 205 -5.22 15.21 -16.70
CA LEU A 205 -3.91 14.55 -16.75
C LEU A 205 -3.81 13.56 -17.92
N ARG A 206 -4.82 12.69 -18.09
CA ARG A 206 -4.86 11.71 -19.21
C ARG A 206 -4.96 12.38 -20.58
N GLY A 207 -5.55 13.58 -20.66
CA GLY A 207 -5.68 14.37 -21.88
C GLY A 207 -4.45 15.21 -22.21
N ASN A 208 -3.49 15.32 -21.30
CA ASN A 208 -2.28 16.10 -21.52
C ASN A 208 -1.34 15.37 -22.51
N PRO A 209 -0.89 16.02 -23.59
CA PRO A 209 -0.06 15.38 -24.63
C PRO A 209 1.33 14.93 -24.13
N ALA A 210 1.78 15.43 -22.99
CA ALA A 210 3.04 15.01 -22.37
C ALA A 210 2.89 13.82 -21.41
N VAL A 211 1.67 13.34 -21.18
CA VAL A 211 1.37 12.21 -20.29
C VAL A 211 1.09 10.97 -21.13
N SER A 212 1.84 9.89 -20.88
CA SER A 212 1.64 8.60 -21.55
C SER A 212 0.55 7.79 -20.85
N VAL A 213 0.57 7.77 -19.52
CA VAL A 213 -0.38 7.00 -18.73
C VAL A 213 -0.54 7.56 -17.32
N VAL A 214 -1.73 7.38 -16.75
CA VAL A 214 -2.02 7.68 -15.34
C VAL A 214 -2.45 6.40 -14.65
N ARG A 215 -1.85 6.11 -13.48
CA ARG A 215 -2.21 4.99 -12.60
C ARG A 215 -2.54 5.50 -11.21
N VAL A 216 -3.59 4.93 -10.63
CA VAL A 216 -4.04 5.27 -9.29
C VAL A 216 -3.93 4.01 -8.45
N LEU A 217 -3.06 4.06 -7.45
CA LEU A 217 -2.86 3.00 -6.46
C LEU A 217 -3.63 3.38 -5.20
N HIS A 218 -4.59 2.54 -4.84
CA HIS A 218 -5.41 2.76 -3.65
C HIS A 218 -4.63 2.38 -2.39
N PRO A 219 -4.91 3.05 -1.26
CA PRO A 219 -4.32 2.65 0.00
C PRO A 219 -4.75 1.21 0.37
N VAL A 220 -3.78 0.48 0.91
CA VAL A 220 -3.90 -0.91 1.35
C VAL A 220 -3.70 -1.05 2.86
N LEU A 221 -3.52 0.08 3.55
CA LEU A 221 -3.49 0.20 5.01
C LEU A 221 -4.80 0.79 5.54
N PRO A 222 -5.32 0.29 6.69
CA PRO A 222 -6.58 0.77 7.28
C PRO A 222 -6.60 2.25 7.62
N VAL A 223 -5.47 2.80 8.09
CA VAL A 223 -5.33 4.20 8.49
C VAL A 223 -4.32 4.88 7.58
N LEU A 224 -4.77 5.97 6.96
CA LEU A 224 -3.96 6.78 6.06
C LEU A 224 -3.02 7.69 6.84
N SER A 225 -1.88 8.01 6.23
CA SER A 225 -0.94 8.99 6.74
C SER A 225 -1.30 10.42 6.28
N ARG A 226 -0.54 11.41 6.76
CA ARG A 226 -0.64 12.82 6.39
C ARG A 226 0.72 13.52 6.53
N ARG A 227 1.00 14.54 5.73
CA ARG A 227 2.27 15.30 5.71
C ARG A 227 2.61 15.85 7.09
N ASP A 228 1.66 16.52 7.74
CA ASP A 228 1.86 17.14 9.06
C ASP A 228 1.43 16.22 10.21
N LEU A 229 1.72 14.92 10.10
CA LEU A 229 1.33 13.93 11.10
C LEU A 229 1.94 14.27 12.45
N SER A 230 1.07 14.48 13.42
CA SER A 230 1.38 14.70 14.82
C SER A 230 0.56 13.75 15.67
N VAL A 231 1.13 13.38 16.81
CA VAL A 231 0.44 12.59 17.83
C VAL A 231 0.53 13.32 19.17
N PRO A 232 -0.44 13.13 20.09
CA PRO A 232 -0.47 13.88 21.34
C PRO A 232 0.69 13.56 22.30
N TRP A 233 1.31 12.39 22.14
CA TRP A 233 2.47 11.95 22.92
C TRP A 233 3.31 10.97 22.10
N LEU A 234 4.60 10.87 22.38
CA LEU A 234 5.47 9.80 21.89
C LEU A 234 6.03 8.94 23.03
N ARG A 235 5.93 9.42 24.27
CA ARG A 235 6.43 8.75 25.47
C ARG A 235 5.35 8.57 26.52
N CYS A 236 5.46 7.52 27.34
CA CYS A 236 4.49 7.24 28.41
C CYS A 236 4.32 8.43 29.37
N ALA A 237 5.41 9.14 29.71
CA ALA A 237 5.35 10.31 30.60
C ALA A 237 4.52 11.47 30.01
N GLU A 238 4.56 11.64 28.69
CA GLU A 238 3.77 12.68 27.98
C GLU A 238 2.28 12.29 27.97
N MET A 239 1.97 11.01 27.79
CA MET A 239 0.61 10.47 27.90
C MET A 239 0.02 10.65 29.31
N GLU A 240 0.81 10.35 30.34
CA GLU A 240 0.40 10.53 31.74
C GLU A 240 0.13 12.01 32.03
N SER A 241 1.03 12.90 31.59
CA SER A 241 0.84 14.35 31.72
C SER A 241 -0.43 14.83 30.99
N TYR A 242 -0.69 14.32 29.78
CA TYR A 242 -1.90 14.62 29.02
C TYR A 242 -3.17 14.19 29.79
N ARG A 243 -3.14 12.98 30.37
CA ARG A 243 -4.24 12.41 31.14
C ARG A 243 -4.52 13.24 32.40
N GLU A 244 -3.48 13.62 33.14
CA GLU A 244 -3.60 14.44 34.35
C GLU A 244 -4.15 15.84 34.07
N CYS A 245 -3.68 16.50 33.00
CA CYS A 245 -4.19 17.79 32.56
C CYS A 245 -5.70 17.80 32.23
N ARG A 246 -6.28 16.62 31.95
CA ARG A 246 -7.72 16.44 31.70
C ARG A 246 -8.48 15.80 32.88
N GLY A 247 -7.94 15.90 34.09
CA GLY A 247 -8.61 15.45 35.31
C GLY A 247 -8.38 13.98 35.68
N GLY A 248 -7.54 13.25 34.94
CA GLY A 248 -7.15 11.87 35.29
C GLY A 248 -8.19 10.78 34.97
N GLU A 249 -9.37 11.16 34.47
CA GLU A 249 -10.52 10.24 34.29
C GLU A 249 -10.42 9.36 33.05
N LEU A 250 -9.62 9.75 32.04
CA LEU A 250 -9.46 8.98 30.81
C LEU A 250 -8.79 7.63 31.07
N GLY A 251 -9.40 6.54 30.60
CA GLY A 251 -8.82 5.21 30.60
C GLY A 251 -7.79 5.02 29.47
N LEU A 252 -7.03 3.93 29.49
CA LEU A 252 -6.07 3.61 28.43
C LEU A 252 -6.74 3.44 27.07
N GLY A 253 -7.95 2.90 27.01
CA GLY A 253 -8.73 2.79 25.77
C GLY A 253 -9.13 4.16 25.21
N ASP A 254 -9.50 5.11 26.07
CA ASP A 254 -9.81 6.48 25.64
C ASP A 254 -8.56 7.18 25.10
N LEU A 255 -7.43 7.04 25.80
CA LEU A 255 -6.15 7.59 25.37
C LEU A 255 -5.69 6.97 24.05
N GLY A 256 -5.82 5.66 23.88
CA GLY A 256 -5.53 4.97 22.63
C GLY A 256 -6.40 5.48 21.47
N ALA A 257 -7.70 5.69 21.72
CA ALA A 257 -8.59 6.21 20.70
C ALA A 257 -8.29 7.69 20.31
N ILE A 258 -7.92 8.51 21.29
CA ILE A 258 -7.46 9.90 21.06
C ILE A 258 -6.17 9.90 20.23
N TYR A 259 -5.19 9.07 20.61
CA TYR A 259 -3.93 8.95 19.90
C TYR A 259 -4.16 8.56 18.44
N GLU A 260 -4.95 7.52 18.21
CA GLU A 260 -5.23 6.99 16.88
C GLU A 260 -6.01 7.99 16.03
N GLY A 261 -6.95 8.73 16.63
CA GLY A 261 -7.71 9.78 15.96
C GLY A 261 -6.79 10.91 15.46
N GLU A 262 -5.86 11.37 16.30
CA GLU A 262 -4.89 12.42 15.95
C GLU A 262 -3.86 11.94 14.92
N ARG A 263 -3.40 10.69 15.07
CA ARG A 263 -2.48 10.04 14.14
C ARG A 263 -3.10 9.90 12.75
N GLY A 264 -4.31 9.35 12.68
CA GLY A 264 -5.04 9.10 11.43
C GLY A 264 -5.80 10.31 10.90
N GLY A 265 -5.87 11.40 11.66
CA GLY A 265 -6.69 12.57 11.34
C GLY A 265 -8.17 12.24 11.17
N ILE A 266 -8.71 11.38 12.05
CA ILE A 266 -10.12 10.93 12.08
C ILE A 266 -10.73 11.15 13.47
N PRO A 267 -12.07 11.29 13.59
CA PRO A 267 -12.73 11.44 14.88
C PRO A 267 -12.54 10.21 15.79
N VAL A 268 -12.52 10.44 17.10
CA VAL A 268 -12.38 9.38 18.13
C VAL A 268 -13.54 8.38 18.04
N GLU A 269 -14.73 8.85 17.69
CA GLU A 269 -15.92 8.02 17.49
C GLU A 269 -15.72 7.02 16.35
N GLU A 270 -15.09 7.46 15.25
CA GLU A 270 -14.77 6.60 14.11
C GLU A 270 -13.74 5.53 14.49
N VAL A 271 -12.72 5.91 15.28
CA VAL A 271 -11.76 4.94 15.83
C VAL A 271 -12.47 3.86 16.65
N ARG A 272 -13.41 4.26 17.51
CA ARG A 272 -14.18 3.31 18.34
C ARG A 272 -15.06 2.40 17.50
N GLU A 273 -15.71 2.93 16.47
CA GLU A 273 -16.52 2.13 15.54
C GLU A 273 -15.66 1.10 14.79
N ARG A 274 -14.49 1.50 14.28
CA ARG A 274 -13.54 0.60 13.62
C ARG A 274 -13.07 -0.50 14.58
N MET A 275 -12.76 -0.16 15.83
CA MET A 275 -12.40 -1.15 16.86
C MET A 275 -13.54 -2.12 17.14
N GLY A 276 -14.78 -1.63 17.26
CA GLY A 276 -15.97 -2.47 17.47
C GLY A 276 -16.15 -3.52 16.37
N ARG A 277 -16.05 -3.09 15.10
CA ARG A 277 -16.12 -4.02 13.95
C ARG A 277 -15.02 -5.08 13.98
N LEU A 278 -13.80 -4.73 14.37
CA LEU A 278 -12.71 -5.71 14.49
C LEU A 278 -12.99 -6.76 15.56
N VAL A 279 -13.53 -6.34 16.71
CA VAL A 279 -13.92 -7.27 17.78
C VAL A 279 -15.00 -8.22 17.29
N GLU A 280 -16.03 -7.73 16.60
CA GLU A 280 -17.08 -8.57 16.01
C GLU A 280 -16.50 -9.61 15.04
N THR A 281 -15.56 -9.21 14.17
CA THR A 281 -14.88 -10.15 13.26
C THR A 281 -14.10 -11.22 14.01
N MET A 282 -13.36 -10.84 15.06
CA MET A 282 -12.58 -11.79 15.88
C MET A 282 -13.46 -12.77 16.67
N GLU A 283 -14.67 -12.35 17.07
CA GLU A 283 -15.64 -13.22 17.74
C GLU A 283 -16.34 -14.19 16.77
N CYS A 284 -16.40 -13.85 15.49
CA CYS A 284 -17.05 -14.67 14.45
C CYS A 284 -16.10 -15.62 13.69
N SER A 285 -14.78 -15.46 13.84
CA SER A 285 -13.74 -16.28 13.19
C SER A 285 -13.35 -17.51 13.99
#